data_AF-A0A4Q7PL76-F1
#
_entry.id   AF-A0A4Q7PL76-F1
#
_cell.length_a   1.000
_cell.length_b   1.000
_cell.length_c   1.000
_cell.angle_alpha   90.00
_cell.angle_beta   90.00
_cell.angle_gamma   90.00
#
_symmetry.space_group_name_H-M   'P 1'
#
loop_
_entity.id
_entity.type
_entity.pdbx_description
1 polymer ?
#
loop_
_entity_poly.entity_id
_entity_poly.type
_entity_poly.pdbx_seq_one_letter_code
_entity_poly.pdbx_strand_id
1 'polypeptide(L)'
;MSADNGIYILRTRDQYRVAEERAIDRIFYDPEGLELAGGTLNPAVAVEVWGNSRAVRDGDAALEIAVRMLERLPGCEYGIRVFDYPKEWGEICRDAAEGK
;
A
#
# COMPACT_ATOMS: atom_id res chain seq x y z
N MET A 1 20.49 12.51 4.61
CA MET A 1 19.89 11.24 5.06
C MET A 1 18.58 11.15 4.28
N SER A 2 18.50 10.33 3.22
CA SER A 2 17.23 10.13 2.49
C SER A 2 16.29 9.36 3.39
N ALA A 3 15.06 9.85 3.50
CA ALA A 3 14.00 9.11 4.13
C ALA A 3 13.24 8.47 2.98
N ASP A 4 13.61 7.24 2.60
CA ASP A 4 12.83 6.43 1.64
C ASP A 4 11.42 6.23 2.19
N ASN A 5 10.55 7.24 2.09
CA ASN A 5 9.24 7.31 2.74
C ASN A 5 8.21 7.98 1.83
N GLY A 6 6.97 7.56 1.97
CA GLY A 6 5.86 8.06 1.18
C GLY A 6 4.50 7.75 1.80
N ILE A 7 3.48 8.38 1.25
CA ILE A 7 2.08 8.07 1.54
C ILE A 7 1.53 7.27 0.36
N TYR A 8 1.00 6.09 0.63
CA TYR A 8 0.60 5.14 -0.39
C TYR A 8 -0.88 4.80 -0.27
N ILE A 9 -1.59 5.03 -1.36
CA ILE A 9 -2.99 4.65 -1.52
C ILE A 9 -3.02 3.32 -2.28
N LEU A 10 -3.45 2.24 -1.62
CA LEU A 10 -3.81 1.00 -2.29
C LEU A 10 -5.26 1.12 -2.80
N ARG A 11 -5.45 1.10 -4.12
CA ARG A 11 -6.75 1.00 -4.78
C ARG A 11 -7.03 -0.46 -5.11
N THR A 12 -7.99 -1.05 -4.42
CA THR A 12 -8.53 -2.38 -4.75
C THR A 12 -9.80 -2.23 -5.59
N ARG A 13 -10.40 -3.34 -6.04
CA ARG A 13 -11.68 -3.30 -6.77
C ARG A 13 -12.83 -2.70 -5.97
N ASP A 14 -12.80 -2.83 -4.65
CA ASP A 14 -13.91 -2.55 -3.75
C ASP A 14 -13.68 -1.38 -2.79
N GLN A 15 -12.43 -0.97 -2.58
CA GLN A 15 -12.07 0.07 -1.63
C GLN A 15 -10.68 0.67 -1.87
N TYR A 16 -10.37 1.67 -1.05
CA TYR A 16 -9.08 2.32 -0.96
C TYR A 16 -8.58 2.24 0.48
N ARG A 17 -7.26 2.14 0.61
CA ARG A 17 -6.56 2.08 1.89
C ARG A 17 -5.33 2.97 1.82
N VAL A 18 -5.08 3.76 2.85
CA VAL A 18 -3.99 4.75 2.88
C VAL A 18 -3.03 4.44 4.01
N ALA A 19 -1.75 4.37 3.71
CA ALA A 19 -0.69 4.10 4.68
C ALA A 19 0.52 4.99 4.44
N GLU A 20 1.23 5.34 5.49
CA GLU A 20 2.60 5.84 5.41
C GLU A 20 3.53 4.63 5.50
N GLU A 21 4.54 4.56 4.64
CA GLU A 21 5.52 3.48 4.71
C GLU A 21 6.90 3.95 4.26
N ARG A 22 7.93 3.24 4.73
CA ARG A 22 9.31 3.34 4.30
C ARG A 22 9.73 2.11 3.50
N ALA A 23 10.64 2.29 2.55
CA ALA A 23 11.13 1.20 1.70
C ALA A 23 9.99 0.41 1.05
N ILE A 24 9.07 1.14 0.41
CA ILE A 24 7.81 0.60 -0.14
C ILE A 24 8.03 -0.50 -1.19
N ASP A 25 9.17 -0.50 -1.88
CA ASP A 25 9.48 -1.47 -2.94
C ASP A 25 9.40 -2.92 -2.47
N ARG A 26 9.56 -3.18 -1.16
CA ARG A 26 9.40 -4.51 -0.55
C ARG A 26 8.05 -5.17 -0.86
N ILE A 27 7.03 -4.39 -1.23
CA ILE A 27 5.73 -4.93 -1.66
C ILE A 27 5.80 -5.72 -2.97
N PHE A 28 6.89 -5.64 -3.73
CA PHE A 28 7.05 -6.37 -5.00
C PHE A 28 7.97 -7.59 -4.88
N TYR A 29 8.42 -7.95 -3.68
CA TYR A 29 9.35 -9.06 -3.47
C TYR A 29 8.72 -10.16 -2.62
N ASP A 30 9.13 -11.40 -2.84
CA ASP A 30 8.81 -12.53 -1.97
C ASP A 30 9.69 -12.54 -0.70
N PRO A 31 9.44 -13.44 0.27
CA PRO A 31 10.27 -13.55 1.48
C PRO A 31 11.74 -13.92 1.23
N GLU A 32 12.07 -14.48 0.06
CA GLU A 32 13.44 -14.81 -0.33
C GLU A 32 14.15 -13.63 -1.04
N GLY A 33 13.44 -12.52 -1.25
CA GLY A 33 13.94 -11.31 -1.91
C GLY A 33 13.90 -11.39 -3.43
N LEU A 34 13.15 -12.33 -4.01
CA LEU A 34 12.91 -12.41 -5.45
C LEU A 34 11.76 -11.51 -5.85
N GLU A 35 11.96 -10.74 -6.92
CA GLU A 35 10.92 -9.88 -7.46
C GLU A 35 9.76 -10.73 -8.00
N LEU A 36 8.55 -10.41 -7.55
CA LEU A 36 7.33 -11.06 -7.99
C LEU A 36 7.06 -10.76 -9.46
N ALA A 37 6.64 -11.78 -10.19
CA ALA A 37 6.43 -11.69 -11.62
C ALA A 37 5.45 -10.55 -11.97
N GLY A 38 5.84 -9.74 -12.96
CA GLY A 38 4.99 -8.70 -13.54
C GLY A 38 4.69 -7.52 -12.61
N GLY A 39 5.49 -7.26 -11.58
CA GLY A 39 5.26 -6.16 -10.64
C GLY A 39 4.03 -6.40 -9.77
N THR A 40 3.70 -7.67 -9.51
CA THR A 40 2.57 -8.04 -8.66
C THR A 40 2.89 -7.70 -7.20
N LEU A 41 1.91 -7.14 -6.47
CA LEU A 41 2.05 -6.93 -5.03
C LEU A 41 2.04 -8.27 -4.28
N ASN A 42 2.97 -8.42 -3.35
CA ASN A 42 3.02 -9.45 -2.33
C ASN A 42 1.82 -9.26 -1.39
N PRO A 43 0.86 -10.20 -1.34
CA PRO A 43 -0.33 -10.06 -0.50
C PRO A 43 0.00 -9.95 1.00
N ALA A 44 1.02 -10.67 1.48
CA ALA A 44 1.41 -10.64 2.89
C ALA A 44 1.93 -9.25 3.29
N VAL A 45 2.79 -8.67 2.46
CA VAL A 45 3.31 -7.30 2.69
C VAL A 45 2.20 -6.27 2.52
N ALA A 46 1.28 -6.45 1.56
CA ALA A 46 0.14 -5.56 1.41
C ALA A 46 -0.76 -5.56 2.65
N VAL A 47 -0.99 -6.71 3.27
CA VAL A 47 -1.72 -6.81 4.55
C VAL A 47 -0.93 -6.17 5.69
N GLU A 48 0.39 -6.32 5.72
CA GLU A 48 1.23 -5.67 6.73
C GLU A 48 1.12 -4.13 6.67
N VAL A 49 1.25 -3.55 5.46
CA VAL A 49 1.25 -2.10 5.23
C VAL A 49 -0.14 -1.50 5.42
N TRP A 50 -1.17 -2.08 4.80
CA TRP A 50 -2.51 -1.49 4.74
C TRP A 50 -3.55 -2.15 5.67
N GLY A 51 -3.20 -3.23 6.37
CA GLY A 51 -4.14 -4.01 7.19
C GLY A 51 -4.81 -3.20 8.31
N ASN A 52 -4.03 -2.31 8.93
CA ASN A 52 -4.51 -1.43 10.00
C ASN A 52 -5.13 -0.12 9.49
N SER A 53 -5.03 0.17 8.19
CA SER A 53 -5.64 1.37 7.62
C SER A 53 -7.16 1.22 7.51
N ARG A 54 -7.87 2.34 7.66
CA ARG A 54 -9.32 2.36 7.47
C ARG A 54 -9.65 2.22 5.98
N ALA A 55 -10.60 1.35 5.68
CA ALA A 55 -11.19 1.26 4.36
C ALA A 55 -12.07 2.49 4.04
N VAL A 56 -11.88 3.05 2.85
CA VAL A 56 -12.77 4.06 2.26
C VAL A 56 -13.21 3.61 0.88
N ARG A 57 -14.43 3.98 0.46
CA ARG A 57 -14.97 3.60 -0.86
C ARG A 57 -14.88 4.69 -1.92
N ASP A 58 -14.50 5.89 -1.48
CA ASP A 58 -14.42 7.07 -2.31
C ASP A 58 -12.96 7.47 -2.49
N GLY A 59 -12.55 7.71 -3.74
CA GLY A 59 -11.17 8.02 -4.09
C GLY A 59 -10.74 9.41 -3.62
N ASP A 60 -11.66 10.39 -3.64
CA ASP A 60 -11.36 11.74 -3.18
C ASP A 60 -11.17 11.76 -1.65
N ALA A 61 -11.98 11.00 -0.92
CA ALA A 61 -11.80 10.78 0.51
C ALA A 61 -10.46 10.10 0.83
N ALA A 62 -10.02 9.13 0.02
CA ALA A 62 -8.70 8.51 0.18
C ALA A 62 -7.57 9.52 -0.05
N LEU A 63 -7.70 10.37 -1.07
CA LEU A 63 -6.73 11.42 -1.35
C LEU A 63 -6.69 12.48 -0.25
N GLU A 64 -7.83 12.88 0.30
CA GLU A 64 -7.89 13.82 1.42
C GLU A 64 -7.18 13.27 2.66
N ILE A 65 -7.36 11.97 2.96
CA ILE A 65 -6.60 11.30 4.03
C ILE A 65 -5.11 11.35 3.73
N ALA A 66 -4.70 11.04 2.50
CA ALA A 66 -3.30 11.03 2.10
C ALA A 66 -2.64 12.41 2.21
N VAL A 67 -3.33 13.47 1.79
CA VAL A 67 -2.86 14.87 1.93
C VAL A 67 -2.70 15.24 3.39
N ARG A 68 -3.68 14.93 4.24
CA ARG A 68 -3.58 15.19 5.69
C ARG A 68 -2.46 14.42 6.37
N MET A 69 -2.11 13.22 5.88
CA MET A 69 -0.95 12.47 6.35
C MET A 69 0.35 13.14 5.89
N LEU A 70 0.42 13.54 4.63
CA LEU A 70 1.59 14.22 4.05
C LEU A 70 1.93 15.53 4.80
N GLU A 71 0.92 16.36 5.11
CA GLU A 71 1.10 17.62 5.84
C GLU A 71 1.68 17.45 7.26
N ARG A 72 1.55 16.26 7.84
CA ARG A 72 2.07 15.94 9.18
C ARG A 72 3.51 15.43 9.16
N LEU A 73 4.05 15.12 7.99
CA LEU A 73 5.40 14.60 7.87
C LEU A 73 6.42 15.74 7.82
N PRO A 74 7.50 15.69 8.62
CA PRO A 74 8.57 16.68 8.55
C PRO A 74 9.36 16.60 7.23
N GLY A 75 9.21 15.50 6.48
CA GLY A 75 9.74 15.30 5.14
C GLY A 75 9.13 14.04 4.51
N CYS A 76 8.85 14.09 3.21
CA CYS A 76 8.28 12.99 2.45
C CYS A 76 8.93 12.95 1.06
N GLU A 77 9.77 11.94 0.82
CA GLU A 77 10.58 11.85 -0.40
C GLU A 77 9.74 11.47 -1.62
N TYR A 78 8.81 10.52 -1.44
CA TYR A 78 8.02 9.98 -2.55
C TYR A 78 6.64 10.61 -2.71
N GLY A 79 6.25 11.52 -1.82
CA GLY A 79 4.95 12.18 -1.84
C GLY A 79 3.80 11.17 -1.68
N ILE A 80 2.71 11.40 -2.43
CA ILE A 80 1.55 10.50 -2.46
C ILE A 80 1.65 9.65 -3.75
N ARG A 81 1.56 8.33 -3.62
CA ARG A 81 1.47 7.40 -4.76
C ARG A 81 0.26 6.48 -4.64
N VAL A 82 -0.23 6.04 -5.78
CA VAL A 82 -1.36 5.10 -5.87
C VAL A 82 -0.87 3.78 -6.44
N PHE A 83 -1.20 2.68 -5.76
CA PHE A 83 -0.99 1.33 -6.25
C PHE A 83 -2.33 0.70 -6.62
N ASP A 84 -2.41 0.21 -7.85
CA ASP A 84 -3.58 -0.46 -8.35
C ASP A 84 -3.46 -1.96 -8.17
N TYR A 85 -4.45 -2.55 -7.52
CA TYR A 85 -4.51 -4.00 -7.37
C TYR A 85 -5.84 -4.56 -7.86
N PRO A 86 -5.82 -5.50 -8.82
CA PRO A 86 -7.03 -5.95 -9.50
C PRO A 86 -7.84 -6.95 -8.66
N LYS A 87 -7.62 -7.05 -7.36
CA LYS A 87 -8.39 -7.93 -6.46
C LYS A 87 -9.17 -7.10 -5.45
N GLU A 88 -10.21 -7.69 -4.88
CA GLU A 88 -10.85 -7.15 -3.67
C GLU A 88 -9.93 -7.34 -2.47
N TRP A 89 -10.08 -6.49 -1.46
CA TRP A 89 -9.26 -6.62 -0.25
C TRP A 89 -9.42 -7.96 0.47
N GLY A 90 -10.64 -8.52 0.46
CA GLY A 90 -10.88 -9.85 1.04
C GLY A 90 -10.10 -10.97 0.34
N GLU A 91 -9.87 -10.84 -0.97
CA GLU A 91 -9.04 -11.77 -1.74
C GLU A 91 -7.56 -11.61 -1.36
N ILE A 92 -7.07 -10.37 -1.21
CA ILE A 92 -5.70 -10.09 -0.75
C ILE A 92 -5.45 -10.73 0.62
N CYS A 93 -6.37 -10.55 1.57
CA CYS A 93 -6.25 -11.15 2.90
C CYS A 93 -6.24 -12.69 2.85
N ARG A 94 -7.02 -13.29 1.96
CA ARG A 94 -7.03 -14.75 1.76
C ARG A 94 -5.71 -15.23 1.18
N ASP A 95 -5.21 -14.57 0.14
CA ASP A 95 -3.94 -14.92 -0.49
C ASP A 95 -2.77 -14.79 0.52
N ALA A 96 -2.78 -13.74 1.34
CA ALA A 96 -1.81 -13.56 2.42
C ALA A 96 -1.86 -14.69 3.47
N ALA A 97 -3.06 -15.15 3.85
CA ALA A 97 -3.23 -16.26 4.79
C ALA A 97 -2.84 -17.62 4.19
N GLU A 98 -2.95 -17.77 2.88
CA GLU A 98 -2.61 -19.00 2.14
C GLU A 98 -1.14 -19.03 1.67
N GLY A 99 -0.38 -17.95 1.86
CA GLY A 99 1.03 -17.84 1.45
C GLY A 99 1.22 -17.79 -0.07
N LYS A 100 0.28 -17.15 -0.78
CA LYS A 100 0.28 -17.01 -2.24
C LYS A 100 0.96 -15.75 -2.73
#